data_AF-A0A0F2RGW5-F1
#
_entry.id   AF-A0A0F2RGW5-F1
#
_cell.length_a   1.000
_cell.length_b   1.000
_cell.length_c   1.000
_cell.angle_alpha   90.00
_cell.angle_beta   90.00
_cell.angle_gamma   90.00
#
_symmetry.space_group_name_H-M   'P 1'
#
loop_
_entity.id
_entity.type
_entity.pdbx_description
1 polymer ?
#
loop_
_entity_poly.entity_id
_entity_poly.type
_entity_poly.pdbx_seq_one_letter_code
_entity_poly.pdbx_strand_id
1 'polypeptide(L)'
;MEDLRQAEPGKFDSYQGLAHFIGEPSNDNPKETARLLTKWSTSNFPSGDDLKQQHGTEWFELFDVFVEELNTRLTKAELQEFVAAVEFPKPPKQMTEFMLGVLLGTADSELIEFSDFKADVDQPGLDKGAVNLSVKLPGAITRIVSAKSPAITIDATKQIGEAIAQELRTKPDPSLYLERYAELLLALRDKYPETDGLIGSLCDDGTLAWHRHQAEQKGKSKTAALYHFLMTLTRTSEQIRSNRPNPHEMGDLAAAWASLDKASGELATDEEYIGCISKRVVTTGLITRWAEETSREGNSGIYTKTFLTALMSDDAVTFDIEKIVQLYPSLADILSDNDRKKLLSRLADSAGEIIDQHRDVKILLIPVSLLHDAKDFEVGGWNPISEEIRKYFSNLDESSWKNVLNNDEVALGHLAFQVQENGFDIPVSSLRPALLSFLTGVLEGEVSVKVSEKLFSHVPMEIAPASRQRVRDDFVTSLEECVVTSQGAQDFFRIFHDFAMTLDFSKSTDRLFEKLVLPLIESRSDSARGFLQAQAKDLSKALSKSSSQTKDQVVNAISALEDSGEMMAVDWAAKLRTQFQLPAPKSPPTDPISADSEDEAKP
;
A
#
# COMPACT_ATOMS: atom_id res chain seq x y z
N MET A 1 30.53 -12.40 -57.36
CA MET A 1 31.05 -11.19 -58.08
C MET A 1 30.49 -11.07 -59.49
N GLU A 2 30.43 -12.14 -60.28
CA GLU A 2 29.71 -12.16 -61.57
C GLU A 2 28.20 -11.88 -61.38
N ASP A 3 27.58 -12.50 -60.36
CA ASP A 3 26.15 -12.32 -60.04
C ASP A 3 25.82 -10.90 -59.53
N LEU A 4 26.76 -10.27 -58.79
CA LEU A 4 26.65 -8.88 -58.33
C LEU A 4 26.71 -7.85 -59.47
N ARG A 5 27.24 -8.21 -60.65
CA ARG A 5 27.25 -7.33 -61.83
C ARG A 5 25.93 -7.33 -62.59
N GLN A 6 25.05 -8.29 -62.31
CA GLN A 6 23.75 -8.45 -62.99
C GLN A 6 22.56 -7.95 -62.17
N ALA A 7 22.76 -7.60 -60.90
CA ALA A 7 21.73 -7.01 -60.06
C ALA A 7 21.47 -5.55 -60.47
N GLU A 8 20.32 -5.29 -61.10
CA GLU A 8 19.89 -3.92 -61.40
C GLU A 8 19.57 -3.16 -60.10
N PRO A 9 20.08 -1.93 -59.89
CA PRO A 9 19.84 -1.13 -58.68
C PRO A 9 18.37 -0.73 -58.42
N GLY A 10 17.46 -1.01 -59.35
CA GLY A 10 16.09 -0.47 -59.36
C GLY A 10 14.98 -1.41 -58.86
N LYS A 11 15.27 -2.66 -58.47
CA LYS A 11 14.27 -3.59 -57.92
C LYS A 11 14.87 -4.45 -56.81
N PHE A 12 14.46 -4.17 -55.58
CA PHE A 12 15.02 -4.66 -54.33
C PHE A 12 14.63 -6.12 -53.97
N ASP A 13 14.31 -6.97 -54.95
CA ASP A 13 13.73 -8.32 -54.70
C ASP A 13 14.78 -9.46 -54.59
N SER A 14 16.10 -9.18 -54.63
CA SER A 14 17.16 -10.22 -54.74
C SER A 14 18.13 -10.34 -53.54
N TYR A 15 17.95 -9.57 -52.46
CA TYR A 15 18.95 -9.49 -51.37
C TYR A 15 19.08 -10.74 -50.50
N GLN A 16 18.06 -11.58 -50.42
CA GLN A 16 18.14 -12.86 -49.70
C GLN A 16 19.24 -13.76 -50.26
N GLY A 17 19.50 -13.71 -51.58
CA GLY A 17 20.57 -14.47 -52.21
C GLY A 17 21.98 -13.96 -51.88
N LEU A 18 22.13 -12.64 -51.72
CA LEU A 18 23.41 -12.02 -51.33
C LEU A 18 23.72 -12.22 -49.85
N ALA A 19 22.69 -12.18 -49.00
CA ALA A 19 22.78 -12.45 -47.57
C ALA A 19 23.15 -13.92 -47.30
N HIS A 20 22.53 -14.87 -48.02
CA HIS A 20 22.82 -16.30 -47.88
C HIS A 20 24.30 -16.63 -48.14
N PHE A 21 24.94 -15.93 -49.08
CA PHE A 21 26.36 -16.09 -49.38
C PHE A 21 27.28 -15.67 -48.21
N ILE A 22 26.81 -14.80 -47.31
CA ILE A 22 27.52 -14.43 -46.07
C ILE A 22 27.43 -15.57 -45.05
N GLY A 23 26.25 -16.16 -44.88
CA GLY A 23 25.98 -17.25 -43.93
C GLY A 23 26.45 -18.64 -44.37
N GLU A 24 26.79 -18.83 -45.65
CA GLU A 24 27.17 -20.12 -46.22
C GLU A 24 28.35 -20.78 -45.49
N PRO A 25 28.27 -22.07 -45.12
CA PRO A 25 29.36 -22.80 -44.49
C PRO A 25 30.68 -22.77 -45.27
N SER A 26 30.61 -22.71 -46.60
CA SER A 26 31.73 -22.60 -47.55
C SER A 26 32.39 -21.21 -47.60
N ASN A 27 31.80 -20.20 -46.96
CA ASN A 27 32.39 -18.87 -46.87
C ASN A 27 33.44 -18.83 -45.74
N ASP A 28 34.71 -18.94 -46.13
CA ASP A 28 35.86 -18.89 -45.22
C ASP A 28 36.12 -17.50 -44.62
N ASN A 29 35.51 -16.43 -45.17
CA ASN A 29 35.67 -15.06 -44.68
C ASN A 29 34.36 -14.24 -44.79
N PRO A 30 33.38 -14.53 -43.93
CA PRO A 30 32.06 -13.90 -44.00
C PRO A 30 32.10 -12.40 -43.69
N LYS A 31 32.99 -11.96 -42.78
CA LYS A 31 33.19 -10.54 -42.43
C LYS A 31 33.67 -9.72 -43.63
N GLU A 32 34.65 -10.23 -44.39
CA GLU A 32 35.14 -9.56 -45.61
C GLU A 32 34.10 -9.58 -46.73
N THR A 33 33.35 -10.67 -46.85
CA THR A 33 32.26 -10.79 -47.83
C THR A 33 31.17 -9.76 -47.56
N ALA A 34 30.71 -9.65 -46.31
CA ALA A 34 29.75 -8.63 -45.90
C ALA A 34 30.29 -7.22 -46.15
N ARG A 35 31.57 -6.96 -45.84
CA ARG A 35 32.22 -5.66 -46.11
C ARG A 35 32.17 -5.29 -47.59
N LEU A 36 32.48 -6.22 -48.48
CA LEU A 36 32.44 -6.01 -49.93
C LEU A 36 31.02 -5.79 -50.44
N LEU A 37 30.04 -6.54 -49.91
CA LEU A 37 28.63 -6.39 -50.25
C LEU A 37 28.07 -5.06 -49.78
N THR A 38 28.38 -4.63 -48.56
CA THR A 38 28.00 -3.30 -48.05
C THR A 38 28.66 -2.19 -48.85
N LYS A 39 29.95 -2.32 -49.19
CA LYS A 39 30.63 -1.33 -50.05
C LYS A 39 30.01 -1.26 -51.44
N TRP A 40 29.66 -2.40 -52.01
CA TRP A 40 28.98 -2.49 -53.30
C TRP A 40 27.58 -1.87 -53.24
N SER A 41 26.76 -2.19 -52.22
CA SER A 41 25.41 -1.63 -52.08
C SER A 41 25.45 -0.12 -51.86
N THR A 42 26.36 0.37 -51.01
CA THR A 42 26.60 1.81 -50.81
C THR A 42 27.00 2.53 -52.11
N SER A 43 27.83 1.90 -52.94
CA SER A 43 28.31 2.50 -54.21
C SER A 43 27.26 2.49 -55.33
N ASN A 44 26.26 1.61 -55.24
CA ASN A 44 25.17 1.49 -56.22
C ASN A 44 23.87 2.15 -55.73
N PHE A 45 23.87 2.73 -54.53
CA PHE A 45 22.77 3.53 -54.01
C PHE A 45 22.67 4.87 -54.77
N PRO A 46 21.46 5.47 -54.92
CA PRO A 46 21.31 6.73 -55.63
C PRO A 46 22.24 7.82 -55.09
N SER A 47 23.22 8.28 -55.89
CA SER A 47 24.30 9.18 -55.45
C SER A 47 24.03 10.67 -55.68
N GLY A 48 22.77 11.06 -55.92
CA GLY A 48 22.36 12.44 -56.17
C GLY A 48 22.47 13.37 -54.96
N ASP A 49 22.24 14.67 -55.14
CA ASP A 49 22.29 15.66 -54.06
C ASP A 49 21.13 15.53 -53.06
N ASP A 50 20.05 14.83 -53.42
CA ASP A 50 18.86 14.61 -52.58
C ASP A 50 18.78 13.17 -52.02
N LEU A 51 19.72 12.78 -51.15
CA LEU A 51 19.58 11.55 -50.35
C LEU A 51 18.49 11.76 -49.28
N LYS A 52 17.28 11.27 -49.57
CA LYS A 52 16.08 11.35 -48.70
C LYS A 52 16.07 10.30 -47.59
N GLN A 53 15.17 10.49 -46.62
CA GLN A 53 14.85 9.56 -45.54
C GLN A 53 14.59 8.12 -45.99
N GLN A 54 13.75 7.90 -47.00
CA GLN A 54 13.42 6.55 -47.48
C GLN A 54 14.67 5.76 -47.92
N HIS A 55 15.61 6.44 -48.58
CA HIS A 55 16.88 5.86 -49.00
C HIS A 55 17.72 5.37 -47.82
N GLY A 56 17.73 6.12 -46.70
CA GLY A 56 18.44 5.71 -45.49
C GLY A 56 17.82 4.47 -44.83
N THR A 57 16.49 4.38 -44.80
CA THR A 57 15.78 3.22 -44.25
C THR A 57 16.04 1.97 -45.09
N GLU A 58 15.88 2.06 -46.42
CA GLU A 58 16.14 0.94 -47.35
C GLU A 58 17.60 0.46 -47.29
N TRP A 59 18.55 1.39 -47.17
CA TRP A 59 19.96 1.05 -46.99
C TRP A 59 20.21 0.30 -45.69
N PHE A 60 19.60 0.76 -44.58
CA PHE A 60 19.75 0.10 -43.29
C PHE A 60 19.12 -1.30 -43.29
N GLU A 61 17.91 -1.47 -43.82
CA GLU A 61 17.24 -2.78 -43.89
C GLU A 61 18.10 -3.81 -44.61
N LEU A 62 18.77 -3.42 -45.70
CA LEU A 62 19.73 -4.29 -46.37
C LEU A 62 20.97 -4.60 -45.52
N PHE A 63 21.50 -3.57 -44.85
CA PHE A 63 22.66 -3.73 -43.98
C PHE A 63 22.38 -4.64 -42.79
N ASP A 64 21.20 -4.53 -42.19
CA ASP A 64 20.76 -5.31 -41.03
C ASP A 64 20.72 -6.81 -41.37
N VAL A 65 20.17 -7.17 -42.54
CA VAL A 65 20.17 -8.56 -43.03
C VAL A 65 21.58 -9.13 -43.15
N PHE A 66 22.58 -8.33 -43.53
CA PHE A 66 23.97 -8.80 -43.57
C PHE A 66 24.53 -9.03 -42.16
N VAL A 67 24.17 -8.18 -41.20
CA VAL A 67 24.58 -8.32 -39.80
C VAL A 67 23.90 -9.51 -39.12
N GLU A 68 22.64 -9.78 -39.43
CA GLU A 68 21.92 -10.98 -38.95
C GLU A 68 22.64 -12.27 -39.37
N GLU A 69 23.04 -12.37 -40.65
CA GLU A 69 23.80 -13.52 -41.14
C GLU A 69 25.18 -13.62 -40.49
N LEU A 70 25.88 -12.50 -40.31
CA LEU A 70 27.15 -12.45 -39.59
C LEU A 70 27.01 -12.87 -38.11
N ASN A 71 25.88 -12.57 -37.47
CA ASN A 71 25.64 -12.89 -36.06
C ASN A 71 25.60 -14.40 -35.79
N THR A 72 25.38 -15.22 -36.82
CA THR A 72 25.50 -16.69 -36.71
C THR A 72 26.96 -17.19 -36.67
N ARG A 73 27.93 -16.33 -37.02
CA ARG A 73 29.35 -16.70 -37.23
C ARG A 73 30.32 -15.90 -36.37
N LEU A 74 29.95 -14.69 -35.96
CA LEU A 74 30.81 -13.74 -35.26
C LEU A 74 30.37 -13.52 -33.81
N THR A 75 31.31 -13.15 -32.95
CA THR A 75 31.00 -12.68 -31.60
C THR A 75 30.39 -11.27 -31.64
N LYS A 76 29.66 -10.90 -30.57
CA LYS A 76 29.07 -9.56 -30.43
C LYS A 76 30.10 -8.43 -30.61
N ALA A 77 31.32 -8.60 -30.10
CA ALA A 77 32.38 -7.60 -30.22
C ALA A 77 32.86 -7.43 -31.67
N GLU A 78 32.95 -8.52 -32.43
CA GLU A 78 33.35 -8.50 -33.84
C GLU A 78 32.27 -7.89 -34.74
N LEU A 79 30.99 -8.10 -34.41
CA LEU A 79 29.86 -7.45 -35.07
C LEU A 79 29.87 -5.94 -34.82
N GLN A 80 30.08 -5.51 -33.57
CA GLN A 80 30.17 -4.10 -33.24
C GLN A 80 31.33 -3.41 -33.97
N GLU A 81 32.48 -4.08 -34.07
CA GLU A 81 33.61 -3.57 -34.86
C GLU A 81 33.26 -3.45 -36.35
N PHE A 82 32.52 -4.42 -36.91
CA PHE A 82 32.06 -4.39 -38.29
C PHE A 82 31.10 -3.23 -38.54
N VAL A 83 30.07 -3.06 -37.69
CA VAL A 83 29.10 -1.96 -37.80
C VAL A 83 29.80 -0.60 -37.68
N ALA A 84 30.73 -0.46 -36.74
CA ALA A 84 31.49 0.77 -36.54
C ALA A 84 32.40 1.14 -37.72
N ALA A 85 32.75 0.19 -38.58
CA ALA A 85 33.64 0.36 -39.72
C ALA A 85 32.90 0.56 -41.06
N VAL A 86 31.56 0.64 -41.05
CA VAL A 86 30.77 0.76 -42.27
C VAL A 86 31.04 2.09 -43.00
N GLU A 87 31.11 2.04 -44.33
CA GLU A 87 31.24 3.22 -45.18
C GLU A 87 29.85 3.70 -45.63
N PHE A 88 29.55 4.98 -45.38
CA PHE A 88 28.33 5.65 -45.84
C PHE A 88 28.49 6.22 -47.26
N PRO A 89 27.38 6.44 -48.01
CA PRO A 89 27.44 6.93 -49.40
C PRO A 89 28.15 8.29 -49.59
N LYS A 90 28.09 9.16 -48.58
CA LYS A 90 28.75 10.47 -48.45
C LYS A 90 29.10 10.66 -46.96
N PRO A 91 29.86 11.69 -46.56
CA PRO A 91 30.05 11.99 -45.15
C PRO A 91 28.70 12.18 -44.42
N PRO A 92 28.41 11.47 -43.31
CA PRO A 92 27.12 11.52 -42.60
C PRO A 92 26.63 12.93 -42.27
N LYS A 93 27.55 13.83 -41.93
CA LYS A 93 27.32 15.27 -41.70
C LYS A 93 26.68 16.04 -42.87
N GLN A 94 26.74 15.50 -44.08
CA GLN A 94 26.22 16.13 -45.30
C GLN A 94 24.91 15.48 -45.80
N MET A 95 24.34 14.54 -45.04
CA MET A 95 23.20 13.71 -45.48
C MET A 95 22.18 13.49 -44.35
N THR A 96 21.78 14.57 -43.69
CA THR A 96 20.89 14.54 -42.51
C THR A 96 19.60 13.72 -42.73
N GLU A 97 18.92 13.91 -43.86
CA GLU A 97 17.69 13.16 -44.19
C GLU A 97 17.96 11.65 -44.32
N PHE A 98 19.07 11.27 -44.95
CA PHE A 98 19.49 9.87 -45.03
C PHE A 98 19.77 9.28 -43.63
N MET A 99 20.51 10.00 -42.80
CA MET A 99 20.81 9.55 -41.43
C MET A 99 19.55 9.43 -40.56
N LEU A 100 18.55 10.29 -40.78
CA LEU A 100 17.22 10.15 -40.16
C LEU A 100 16.52 8.85 -40.62
N GLY A 101 16.68 8.47 -41.88
CA GLY A 101 16.22 7.18 -42.41
C GLY A 101 16.91 5.97 -41.77
N VAL A 102 18.23 6.04 -41.60
CA VAL A 102 19.02 5.00 -40.91
C VAL A 102 18.59 4.87 -39.44
N LEU A 103 18.40 6.00 -38.75
CA LEU A 103 17.89 6.02 -37.38
C LEU A 103 16.55 5.29 -37.26
N LEU A 104 15.63 5.53 -38.18
CA LEU A 104 14.33 4.85 -38.17
C LEU A 104 14.47 3.36 -38.43
N GLY A 105 15.36 2.95 -39.33
CA GLY A 105 15.66 1.55 -39.60
C GLY A 105 16.16 0.83 -38.35
N THR A 106 17.08 1.45 -37.60
CA THR A 106 17.64 0.85 -36.36
C THR A 106 16.61 0.61 -35.27
N ALA A 107 15.44 1.26 -35.34
CA ALA A 107 14.39 1.06 -34.35
C ALA A 107 13.82 -0.36 -34.35
N ASP A 108 13.88 -1.06 -35.49
CA ASP A 108 13.33 -2.40 -35.65
C ASP A 108 14.42 -3.49 -35.57
N SER A 109 15.69 -3.11 -35.43
CA SER A 109 16.80 -4.07 -35.32
C SER A 109 17.02 -4.53 -33.88
N GLU A 110 17.20 -5.83 -33.69
CA GLU A 110 17.58 -6.38 -32.39
C GLU A 110 19.09 -6.29 -32.13
N LEU A 111 19.89 -6.22 -33.19
CA LEU A 111 21.35 -6.42 -33.18
C LEU A 111 22.15 -5.12 -33.31
N ILE A 112 21.58 -4.09 -33.95
CA ILE A 112 22.30 -2.84 -34.28
C ILE A 112 21.60 -1.64 -33.65
N GLU A 113 22.38 -0.81 -32.95
CA GLU A 113 21.93 0.49 -32.46
C GLU A 113 22.47 1.61 -33.34
N PHE A 114 21.76 2.75 -33.42
CA PHE A 114 22.25 3.89 -34.20
C PHE A 114 23.62 4.40 -33.72
N SER A 115 23.91 4.30 -32.43
CA SER A 115 25.21 4.69 -31.86
C SER A 115 26.36 3.73 -32.22
N ASP A 116 26.06 2.53 -32.72
CA ASP A 116 27.10 1.60 -33.16
C ASP A 116 27.79 2.09 -34.44
N PHE A 117 27.09 2.91 -35.23
CA PHE A 117 27.68 3.64 -36.34
C PHE A 117 28.56 4.77 -35.78
N LYS A 118 29.89 4.67 -35.91
CA LYS A 118 30.85 5.75 -35.58
C LYS A 118 30.78 6.92 -36.58
N ALA A 119 29.59 7.48 -36.78
CA ALA A 119 29.30 8.52 -37.75
C ALA A 119 29.36 9.93 -37.12
N ASP A 120 30.14 10.85 -37.70
CA ASP A 120 30.05 12.28 -37.41
C ASP A 120 28.82 12.85 -38.14
N VAL A 121 27.68 12.88 -37.43
CA VAL A 121 26.40 13.38 -37.95
C VAL A 121 26.24 14.87 -37.68
N ASP A 122 25.43 15.55 -38.51
CA ASP A 122 24.96 16.90 -38.22
C ASP A 122 23.85 16.85 -37.16
N GLN A 123 24.24 16.81 -35.88
CA GLN A 123 23.31 16.64 -34.75
C GLN A 123 22.18 17.70 -34.75
N PRO A 124 22.43 19.01 -34.92
CA PRO A 124 21.35 20.00 -35.00
C PRO A 124 20.37 19.74 -36.15
N GLY A 125 20.87 19.28 -37.30
CA GLY A 125 20.04 18.89 -38.43
C GLY A 125 19.21 17.65 -38.14
N LEU A 126 19.82 16.62 -37.53
CA LEU A 126 19.17 15.35 -37.20
C LEU A 126 18.06 15.56 -36.17
N ASP A 127 18.34 16.35 -35.12
CA ASP A 127 17.39 16.80 -34.11
C ASP A 127 16.20 17.53 -34.73
N LYS A 128 16.47 18.53 -35.58
CA LYS A 128 15.41 19.28 -36.29
C LYS A 128 14.61 18.38 -37.24
N GLY A 129 15.27 17.44 -37.91
CA GLY A 129 14.65 16.43 -38.77
C GLY A 129 13.69 15.54 -38.00
N ALA A 130 14.12 15.02 -36.85
CA ALA A 130 13.30 14.21 -35.95
C ALA A 130 12.08 14.99 -35.43
N VAL A 131 12.26 16.25 -35.01
CA VAL A 131 11.15 17.15 -34.59
C VAL A 131 10.16 17.40 -35.74
N ASN A 132 10.63 17.63 -36.97
CA ASN A 132 9.71 17.86 -38.09
C ASN A 132 8.97 16.58 -38.51
N LEU A 133 9.66 15.45 -38.45
CA LEU A 133 9.10 14.16 -38.81
C LEU A 133 8.06 13.72 -37.78
N SER A 134 8.27 14.02 -36.50
CA SER A 134 7.35 13.70 -35.41
C SER A 134 5.95 14.28 -35.63
N VAL A 135 5.88 15.51 -36.14
CA VAL A 135 4.63 16.20 -36.47
C VAL A 135 3.98 15.63 -37.73
N LYS A 136 4.78 15.26 -38.75
CA LYS A 136 4.27 14.78 -40.05
C LYS A 136 3.82 13.33 -40.01
N LEU A 137 4.54 12.49 -39.27
CA LEU A 137 4.37 11.04 -39.20
C LEU A 137 4.52 10.59 -37.75
N PRO A 138 3.46 10.69 -36.91
CA PRO A 138 3.58 10.39 -35.49
C PRO A 138 4.09 8.96 -35.19
N GLY A 139 3.77 7.97 -36.04
CA GLY A 139 4.29 6.60 -35.89
C GLY A 139 5.82 6.49 -35.99
N ALA A 140 6.51 7.48 -36.59
CA ALA A 140 7.96 7.54 -36.63
C ALA A 140 8.57 7.87 -35.26
N ILE A 141 7.83 8.54 -34.36
CA ILE A 141 8.32 8.90 -33.02
C ILE A 141 8.49 7.65 -32.18
N THR A 142 7.56 6.68 -32.23
CA THR A 142 7.74 5.42 -31.52
C THR A 142 9.03 4.74 -31.97
N ARG A 143 9.38 4.80 -33.27
CA ARG A 143 10.64 4.23 -33.77
C ARG A 143 11.86 5.03 -33.29
N ILE A 144 11.83 6.37 -33.41
CA ILE A 144 12.90 7.26 -32.94
C ILE A 144 13.14 7.12 -31.43
N VAL A 145 12.06 7.08 -30.66
CA VAL A 145 12.10 6.97 -29.21
C VAL A 145 12.45 5.56 -28.80
N SER A 146 11.97 4.49 -29.45
CA SER A 146 12.29 3.09 -29.09
C SER A 146 13.73 2.69 -29.38
N ALA A 147 14.45 3.40 -30.25
CA ALA A 147 15.87 3.15 -30.50
C ALA A 147 16.64 3.08 -29.17
N LYS A 148 17.42 2.01 -28.97
CA LYS A 148 18.01 1.62 -27.68
C LYS A 148 19.07 2.59 -27.14
N SER A 149 19.51 3.56 -27.94
CA SER A 149 20.50 4.58 -27.59
C SER A 149 20.09 5.97 -28.12
N PRO A 150 20.28 7.08 -27.36
CA PRO A 150 19.75 8.38 -27.73
C PRO A 150 20.57 9.02 -28.85
N ALA A 151 20.20 8.70 -30.09
CA ALA A 151 20.68 9.40 -31.28
C ALA A 151 20.18 10.85 -31.37
N ILE A 152 19.10 11.18 -30.65
CA ILE A 152 18.46 12.49 -30.58
C ILE A 152 18.73 13.11 -29.21
N THR A 153 19.01 14.40 -29.17
CA THR A 153 19.32 15.11 -27.91
C THR A 153 18.09 15.26 -27.02
N ILE A 154 18.31 15.44 -25.72
CA ILE A 154 17.24 15.72 -24.74
C ILE A 154 16.42 16.96 -25.14
N ASP A 155 17.09 18.01 -25.65
CA ASP A 155 16.43 19.24 -26.11
C ASP A 155 15.51 18.99 -27.31
N ALA A 156 15.93 18.14 -28.24
CA ALA A 156 15.13 17.77 -29.40
C ALA A 156 13.94 16.87 -29.02
N THR A 157 14.14 15.94 -28.08
CA THR A 157 13.05 15.18 -27.48
C THR A 157 12.02 16.09 -26.82
N LYS A 158 12.46 17.09 -26.07
CA LYS A 158 11.57 18.10 -25.48
C LYS A 158 10.78 18.84 -26.55
N GLN A 159 11.44 19.26 -27.63
CA GLN A 159 10.78 19.91 -28.77
C GLN A 159 9.78 18.97 -29.47
N ILE A 160 10.05 17.66 -29.57
CA ILE A 160 9.09 16.68 -30.06
C ILE A 160 7.85 16.66 -29.16
N GLY A 161 8.03 16.58 -27.85
CA GLY A 161 6.93 16.65 -26.88
C GLY A 161 6.11 17.95 -27.03
N GLU A 162 6.78 19.10 -27.06
CA GLU A 162 6.13 20.42 -27.25
C GLU A 162 5.37 20.50 -28.58
N ALA A 163 5.91 19.93 -29.66
CA ALA A 163 5.23 19.89 -30.96
C ALA A 163 3.96 19.01 -30.91
N ILE A 164 4.02 17.83 -30.27
CA ILE A 164 2.85 16.98 -30.04
C ILE A 164 1.81 17.70 -29.19
N ALA A 165 2.24 18.36 -28.11
CA ALA A 165 1.35 19.12 -27.23
C ALA A 165 0.68 20.28 -27.97
N GLN A 166 1.41 20.99 -28.83
CA GLN A 166 0.85 22.06 -29.65
C GLN A 166 -0.16 21.52 -30.66
N GLU A 167 0.14 20.38 -31.30
CA GLU A 167 -0.78 19.68 -32.19
C GLU A 167 -2.07 19.25 -31.47
N LEU A 168 -1.95 18.71 -30.26
CA LEU A 168 -3.12 18.37 -29.43
C LEU A 168 -3.95 19.60 -29.09
N ARG A 169 -3.33 20.77 -28.89
CA ARG A 169 -4.04 22.04 -28.61
C ARG A 169 -4.76 22.63 -29.82
N THR A 170 -4.29 22.36 -31.04
CA THR A 170 -4.76 23.04 -32.25
C THR A 170 -5.54 22.18 -33.24
N LYS A 171 -5.55 20.85 -33.08
CA LYS A 171 -6.26 19.96 -34.02
C LYS A 171 -7.49 19.29 -33.39
N PRO A 172 -8.70 19.72 -33.76
CA PRO A 172 -9.95 19.22 -33.18
C PRO A 172 -10.56 18.00 -33.90
N ASP A 173 -9.89 17.31 -34.84
CA ASP A 173 -10.46 16.09 -35.48
C ASP A 173 -9.81 14.77 -34.98
N PRO A 174 -10.51 13.99 -34.14
CA PRO A 174 -9.91 12.90 -33.37
C PRO A 174 -9.88 11.49 -34.01
N SER A 175 -9.93 11.34 -35.34
CA SER A 175 -10.19 10.00 -35.91
C SER A 175 -8.99 9.10 -36.22
N LEU A 176 -7.73 9.58 -36.31
CA LEU A 176 -6.55 8.71 -36.61
C LEU A 176 -5.26 8.99 -35.81
N TYR A 177 -5.10 10.17 -35.22
CA TYR A 177 -3.84 10.59 -34.58
C TYR A 177 -3.84 10.53 -33.05
N LEU A 178 -5.02 10.45 -32.44
CA LEU A 178 -5.20 10.57 -30.99
C LEU A 178 -4.53 9.46 -30.18
N GLU A 179 -4.81 8.21 -30.54
CA GLU A 179 -4.21 7.06 -29.87
C GLU A 179 -2.68 7.09 -29.98
N ARG A 180 -2.18 7.42 -31.18
CA ARG A 180 -0.75 7.58 -31.43
C ARG A 180 -0.16 8.67 -30.55
N TYR A 181 -0.72 9.87 -30.50
CA TYR A 181 -0.17 10.93 -29.64
C TYR A 181 -0.18 10.58 -28.16
N ALA A 182 -1.20 9.87 -27.68
CA ALA A 182 -1.22 9.41 -26.29
C ALA A 182 -0.13 8.36 -26.02
N GLU A 183 0.02 7.37 -26.91
CA GLU A 183 1.09 6.37 -26.82
C GLU A 183 2.49 6.98 -26.91
N LEU A 184 2.64 8.05 -27.68
CA LEU A 184 3.91 8.76 -27.83
C LEU A 184 4.28 9.55 -26.59
N LEU A 185 3.32 10.24 -25.97
CA LEU A 185 3.55 10.90 -24.68
C LEU A 185 3.96 9.88 -23.61
N LEU A 186 3.38 8.68 -23.63
CA LEU A 186 3.81 7.59 -22.74
C LEU A 186 5.24 7.12 -23.05
N ALA A 187 5.55 6.83 -24.32
CA ALA A 187 6.89 6.39 -24.72
C ALA A 187 7.97 7.45 -24.40
N LEU A 188 7.65 8.74 -24.58
CA LEU A 188 8.53 9.84 -24.22
C LEU A 188 8.74 9.92 -22.71
N ARG A 189 7.68 9.76 -21.91
CA ARG A 189 7.77 9.75 -20.44
C ARG A 189 8.65 8.63 -19.92
N ASP A 190 8.53 7.42 -20.47
CA ASP A 190 9.33 6.26 -20.04
C ASP A 190 10.84 6.49 -20.22
N LYS A 191 11.23 7.33 -21.19
CA LYS A 191 12.64 7.69 -21.44
C LYS A 191 13.06 9.02 -20.81
N TYR A 192 12.12 9.95 -20.62
CA TYR A 192 12.39 11.34 -20.23
C TYR A 192 11.36 11.85 -19.23
N PRO A 193 11.67 11.84 -17.91
CA PRO A 193 10.75 12.24 -16.84
C PRO A 193 10.21 13.67 -16.97
N GLU A 194 10.93 14.58 -17.64
CA GLU A 194 10.50 15.96 -17.89
C GLU A 194 9.19 16.05 -18.70
N THR A 195 8.82 14.97 -19.39
CA THR A 195 7.53 14.81 -20.07
C THR A 195 6.34 14.91 -19.10
N ASP A 196 6.53 14.61 -17.82
CA ASP A 196 5.49 14.80 -16.79
C ASP A 196 5.07 16.28 -16.68
N GLY A 197 6.00 17.22 -16.83
CA GLY A 197 5.65 18.65 -16.84
C GLY A 197 4.78 19.05 -18.03
N LEU A 198 5.02 18.42 -19.20
CA LEU A 198 4.25 18.63 -20.41
C LEU A 198 2.85 18.02 -20.30
N ILE A 199 2.74 16.76 -19.84
CA ILE A 199 1.47 16.08 -19.59
C ILE A 199 0.65 16.88 -18.57
N GLY A 200 1.29 17.35 -17.49
CA GLY A 200 0.65 18.21 -16.49
C GLY A 200 0.09 19.50 -17.10
N SER A 201 0.83 20.14 -18.00
CA SER A 201 0.37 21.33 -18.73
C SER A 201 -0.84 21.06 -19.63
N LEU A 202 -0.91 19.89 -20.29
CA LEU A 202 -2.04 19.50 -21.14
C LEU A 202 -3.27 19.09 -20.32
N CYS A 203 -3.06 18.63 -19.07
CA CYS A 203 -4.15 18.49 -18.12
C CYS A 203 -4.66 19.88 -17.68
N ASP A 204 -3.74 20.82 -17.41
CA ASP A 204 -4.02 22.15 -16.85
C ASP A 204 -4.88 23.01 -17.77
N ASP A 205 -4.66 22.93 -19.07
CA ASP A 205 -5.45 23.67 -20.06
C ASP A 205 -6.69 22.88 -20.53
N GLY A 206 -6.90 21.67 -19.99
CA GLY A 206 -8.03 20.80 -20.29
C GLY A 206 -7.96 20.09 -21.64
N THR A 207 -6.84 20.17 -22.35
CA THR A 207 -6.60 19.48 -23.63
C THR A 207 -6.84 17.97 -23.51
N LEU A 208 -6.29 17.31 -22.48
CA LEU A 208 -6.46 15.86 -22.34
C LEU A 208 -7.90 15.46 -22.01
N ALA A 209 -8.60 16.26 -21.20
CA ALA A 209 -10.01 16.03 -20.88
C ALA A 209 -10.90 16.18 -22.13
N TRP A 210 -10.62 17.18 -22.97
CA TRP A 210 -11.31 17.38 -24.24
C TRP A 210 -11.13 16.18 -25.19
N HIS A 211 -9.88 15.73 -25.41
CA HIS A 211 -9.60 14.59 -26.30
C HIS A 211 -10.21 13.28 -25.78
N ARG A 212 -10.19 13.06 -24.46
CA ARG A 212 -10.90 11.95 -23.83
C ARG A 212 -12.40 12.00 -24.17
N HIS A 213 -13.05 13.14 -23.95
CA HIS A 213 -14.48 13.32 -24.20
C HIS A 213 -14.84 13.11 -25.67
N GLN A 214 -14.04 13.63 -26.60
CA GLN A 214 -14.29 13.43 -28.02
C GLN A 214 -14.11 11.97 -28.46
N ALA A 215 -13.13 11.26 -27.90
CA ALA A 215 -12.97 9.83 -28.14
C ALA A 215 -14.18 9.04 -27.65
N GLU A 216 -14.72 9.38 -26.48
CA GLU A 216 -15.96 8.81 -25.94
C GLU A 216 -17.17 9.08 -26.85
N GLN A 217 -17.36 10.33 -27.31
CA GLN A 217 -18.45 10.68 -28.25
C GLN A 217 -18.39 9.90 -29.57
N LYS A 218 -17.18 9.50 -29.99
CA LYS A 218 -16.95 8.68 -31.19
C LYS A 218 -16.96 7.16 -30.91
N GLY A 219 -17.27 6.73 -29.69
CA GLY A 219 -17.29 5.30 -29.31
C GLY A 219 -15.92 4.64 -29.28
N LYS A 220 -14.84 5.41 -29.07
CA LYS A 220 -13.46 4.92 -29.02
C LYS A 220 -12.99 4.73 -27.57
N SER A 221 -13.50 3.71 -26.90
CA SER A 221 -13.22 3.43 -25.47
C SER A 221 -11.72 3.35 -25.15
N LYS A 222 -10.93 2.62 -25.93
CA LYS A 222 -9.46 2.50 -25.75
C LYS A 222 -8.75 3.84 -25.80
N THR A 223 -9.06 4.67 -26.80
CA THR A 223 -8.45 6.00 -26.94
C THR A 223 -8.83 6.90 -25.75
N ALA A 224 -10.10 6.89 -25.34
CA ALA A 224 -10.55 7.64 -24.17
C ALA A 224 -9.87 7.16 -22.87
N ALA A 225 -9.60 5.86 -22.73
CA ALA A 225 -8.85 5.28 -21.61
C ALA A 225 -7.40 5.76 -21.56
N LEU A 226 -6.71 5.84 -22.71
CA LEU A 226 -5.33 6.34 -22.78
C LEU A 226 -5.20 7.79 -22.30
N TYR A 227 -6.11 8.67 -22.73
CA TYR A 227 -6.11 10.07 -22.25
C TYR A 227 -6.44 10.17 -20.77
N HIS A 228 -7.33 9.32 -20.26
CA HIS A 228 -7.57 9.26 -18.82
C HIS A 228 -6.32 8.83 -18.07
N PHE A 229 -5.69 7.73 -18.49
CA PHE A 229 -4.44 7.26 -17.90
C PHE A 229 -3.37 8.35 -17.86
N LEU A 230 -3.15 9.08 -18.97
CA LEU A 230 -2.22 10.23 -19.00
C LEU A 230 -2.54 11.28 -17.95
N MET A 231 -3.81 11.65 -17.75
CA MET A 231 -4.20 12.61 -16.71
C MET A 231 -3.84 12.12 -15.30
N THR A 232 -3.96 10.81 -15.07
CA THR A 232 -3.60 10.18 -13.80
C THR A 232 -2.10 10.04 -13.57
N LEU A 233 -1.23 10.33 -14.54
CA LEU A 233 0.23 10.27 -14.35
C LEU A 233 0.77 11.49 -13.59
N THR A 234 0.15 12.65 -13.77
CA THR A 234 0.70 13.91 -13.25
C THR A 234 -0.15 14.52 -12.14
N ARG A 235 -1.35 14.00 -11.91
CA ARG A 235 -2.35 14.56 -11.00
C ARG A 235 -3.03 13.46 -10.20
N THR A 236 -3.49 13.80 -9.00
CA THR A 236 -4.46 12.99 -8.25
C THR A 236 -5.85 13.22 -8.81
N SER A 237 -6.80 12.32 -8.53
CA SER A 237 -8.21 12.43 -8.90
C SER A 237 -8.82 13.82 -8.63
N GLU A 238 -8.54 14.38 -7.45
CA GLU A 238 -9.06 15.67 -6.98
C GLU A 238 -8.48 16.87 -7.76
N GLN A 239 -7.28 16.73 -8.32
CA GLN A 239 -6.52 17.83 -8.93
C GLN A 239 -6.68 17.93 -10.44
N ILE A 240 -7.46 17.06 -11.09
CA ILE A 240 -7.56 17.01 -12.55
C ILE A 240 -8.24 18.27 -13.13
N ARG A 241 -9.03 19.00 -12.34
CA ARG A 241 -9.68 20.25 -12.76
C ARG A 241 -8.75 21.45 -12.57
N SER A 242 -8.60 22.28 -13.60
CA SER A 242 -7.77 23.50 -13.56
C SER A 242 -8.60 24.74 -13.89
N ASN A 243 -8.20 25.88 -13.32
CA ASN A 243 -8.78 27.21 -13.55
C ASN A 243 -8.08 28.00 -14.66
N ARG A 244 -7.22 27.36 -15.48
CA ARG A 244 -6.50 28.07 -16.56
C ARG A 244 -7.39 28.33 -17.78
N PRO A 245 -7.08 29.36 -18.58
CA PRO A 245 -7.81 29.61 -19.83
C PRO A 245 -7.68 28.42 -20.80
N ASN A 246 -8.81 27.95 -21.30
CA ASN A 246 -8.85 26.88 -22.30
C ASN A 246 -8.16 27.34 -23.61
N PRO A 247 -7.55 26.43 -24.39
CA PRO A 247 -7.07 26.75 -25.72
C PRO A 247 -8.22 27.28 -26.59
N HIS A 248 -7.98 28.39 -27.30
CA HIS A 248 -9.01 29.09 -28.09
C HIS A 248 -9.75 28.18 -29.10
N GLU A 249 -9.12 27.10 -29.54
CA GLU A 249 -9.63 26.21 -30.59
C GLU A 249 -10.50 25.05 -30.07
N MET A 250 -10.53 24.79 -28.75
CA MET A 250 -11.29 23.69 -28.15
C MET A 250 -12.69 24.08 -27.66
N GLY A 251 -12.98 25.38 -27.58
CA GLY A 251 -14.26 25.89 -27.12
C GLY A 251 -14.52 25.65 -25.63
N ASP A 252 -15.79 25.47 -25.27
CA ASP A 252 -16.22 25.23 -23.89
C ASP A 252 -15.90 23.80 -23.45
N LEU A 253 -15.14 23.66 -22.36
CA LEU A 253 -14.73 22.38 -21.78
C LEU A 253 -15.72 21.83 -20.74
N ALA A 254 -16.83 22.51 -20.45
CA ALA A 254 -17.80 22.09 -19.45
C ALA A 254 -18.29 20.64 -19.66
N ALA A 255 -18.57 20.26 -20.91
CA ALA A 255 -18.99 18.90 -21.25
C ALA A 255 -17.87 17.85 -21.07
N ALA A 256 -16.62 18.24 -21.34
CA ALA A 256 -15.47 17.36 -21.15
C ALA A 256 -15.19 17.09 -19.67
N TRP A 257 -15.28 18.13 -18.84
CA TRP A 257 -15.16 18.00 -17.39
C TRP A 257 -16.31 17.21 -16.77
N ALA A 258 -17.54 17.49 -17.19
CA ALA A 258 -18.71 16.72 -16.73
C ALA A 258 -18.63 15.23 -17.12
N SER A 259 -18.10 14.93 -18.33
CA SER A 259 -17.85 13.55 -18.76
C SER A 259 -16.77 12.86 -17.93
N LEU A 260 -15.72 13.58 -17.51
CA LEU A 260 -14.69 13.04 -16.62
C LEU A 260 -15.27 12.73 -15.24
N ASP A 261 -16.03 13.67 -14.67
CA ASP A 261 -16.70 13.50 -13.38
C ASP A 261 -17.64 12.30 -13.38
N LYS A 262 -18.40 12.16 -14.47
CA LYS A 262 -19.28 11.02 -14.69
C LYS A 262 -18.50 9.70 -14.69
N ALA A 263 -17.38 9.63 -15.39
CA ALA A 263 -16.57 8.40 -15.42
C ALA A 263 -15.90 8.07 -14.09
N SER A 264 -15.56 9.07 -13.28
CA SER A 264 -15.07 8.86 -11.91
C SER A 264 -16.15 8.35 -10.95
N GLY A 265 -17.40 8.80 -11.15
CA GLY A 265 -18.54 8.45 -10.29
C GLY A 265 -19.35 7.21 -10.71
N GLU A 266 -19.28 6.76 -11.97
CA GLU A 266 -20.07 5.62 -12.43
C GLU A 266 -19.45 4.27 -12.11
N LEU A 267 -20.22 3.41 -11.43
CA LEU A 267 -19.95 1.99 -11.23
C LEU A 267 -19.93 1.17 -12.55
N ALA A 268 -20.25 1.76 -13.70
CA ALA A 268 -20.41 1.06 -14.98
C ALA A 268 -19.54 1.68 -16.08
N THR A 269 -18.24 1.83 -15.82
CA THR A 269 -17.25 2.01 -16.88
C THR A 269 -17.13 0.72 -17.69
N ASP A 270 -17.05 0.87 -19.02
CA ASP A 270 -16.87 -0.22 -20.01
C ASP A 270 -15.68 -1.12 -19.65
N GLU A 271 -15.84 -2.44 -19.76
CA GLU A 271 -14.78 -3.42 -19.45
C GLU A 271 -13.56 -3.22 -20.34
N GLU A 272 -13.75 -2.84 -21.61
CA GLU A 272 -12.65 -2.53 -22.52
C GLU A 272 -11.86 -1.28 -22.05
N TYR A 273 -12.55 -0.31 -21.47
CA TYR A 273 -11.96 0.91 -20.92
C TYR A 273 -11.12 0.59 -19.68
N ILE A 274 -11.68 -0.14 -18.71
CA ILE A 274 -10.98 -0.56 -17.49
C ILE A 274 -9.78 -1.46 -17.85
N GLY A 275 -9.98 -2.45 -18.71
CA GLY A 275 -8.91 -3.36 -19.14
C GLY A 275 -7.74 -2.62 -19.80
N CYS A 276 -8.01 -1.57 -20.57
CA CYS A 276 -6.98 -0.73 -21.17
C CYS A 276 -6.15 0.02 -20.12
N ILE A 277 -6.80 0.67 -19.15
CA ILE A 277 -6.10 1.39 -18.09
C ILE A 277 -5.33 0.41 -17.20
N SER A 278 -5.96 -0.68 -16.76
CA SER A 278 -5.33 -1.68 -15.89
C SER A 278 -4.09 -2.30 -16.51
N LYS A 279 -4.12 -2.65 -17.80
CA LYS A 279 -2.93 -3.12 -18.51
C LYS A 279 -1.81 -2.10 -18.43
N ARG A 280 -2.10 -0.81 -18.62
CA ARG A 280 -1.11 0.26 -18.52
C ARG A 280 -0.55 0.39 -17.10
N VAL A 281 -1.43 0.39 -16.08
CA VAL A 281 -1.04 0.42 -14.65
C VAL A 281 -0.05 -0.69 -14.31
N VAL A 282 -0.32 -1.91 -14.80
CA VAL A 282 0.58 -3.05 -14.65
C VAL A 282 1.91 -2.81 -15.35
N THR A 283 1.89 -2.47 -16.64
CA THR A 283 3.13 -2.28 -17.42
C THR A 283 4.00 -1.11 -16.95
N THR A 284 3.41 -0.09 -16.32
CA THR A 284 4.14 1.08 -15.82
C THR A 284 4.46 1.01 -14.32
N GLY A 285 4.14 -0.09 -13.63
CA GLY A 285 4.41 -0.25 -12.19
C GLY A 285 3.66 0.73 -11.28
N LEU A 286 2.47 1.18 -11.68
CA LEU A 286 1.71 2.21 -10.93
C LEU A 286 0.65 1.66 -9.98
N ILE A 287 0.67 0.35 -9.69
CA ILE A 287 -0.33 -0.32 -8.85
C ILE A 287 -0.46 0.37 -7.47
N THR A 288 0.66 0.71 -6.82
CA THR A 288 0.65 1.40 -5.52
C THR A 288 -0.08 2.74 -5.57
N ARG A 289 0.18 3.56 -6.60
CA ARG A 289 -0.51 4.85 -6.76
C ARG A 289 -2.02 4.65 -6.91
N TRP A 290 -2.44 3.66 -7.68
CA TRP A 290 -3.86 3.36 -7.82
C TRP A 290 -4.49 2.82 -6.53
N ALA A 291 -3.73 2.12 -5.69
CA ALA A 291 -4.18 1.75 -4.34
C ALA A 291 -4.36 2.98 -3.44
N GLU A 292 -3.44 3.95 -3.51
CA GLU A 292 -3.54 5.22 -2.76
C GLU A 292 -4.77 6.03 -3.16
N GLU A 293 -5.02 6.20 -4.46
CA GLU A 293 -6.20 6.92 -4.97
C GLU A 293 -7.49 6.18 -4.59
N THR A 294 -7.51 4.85 -4.71
CA THR A 294 -8.66 4.02 -4.26
C THR A 294 -8.93 4.19 -2.77
N SER A 295 -7.88 4.23 -1.95
CA SER A 295 -8.01 4.42 -0.50
C SER A 295 -8.50 5.82 -0.12
N ARG A 296 -8.22 6.86 -0.93
CA ARG A 296 -8.62 8.25 -0.66
C ARG A 296 -10.04 8.55 -1.12
N GLU A 297 -10.40 8.14 -2.33
CA GLU A 297 -11.69 8.43 -2.96
C GLU A 297 -12.83 7.52 -2.48
N GLY A 298 -12.50 6.46 -1.72
CA GLY A 298 -13.45 5.42 -1.34
C GLY A 298 -13.87 4.57 -2.53
N ASN A 299 -15.10 4.04 -2.54
CA ASN A 299 -15.64 3.20 -3.61
C ASN A 299 -15.96 3.99 -4.90
N SER A 300 -14.99 4.75 -5.40
CA SER A 300 -15.02 5.37 -6.72
C SER A 300 -14.87 4.28 -7.78
N GLY A 301 -15.82 4.22 -8.71
CA GLY A 301 -16.00 3.08 -9.60
C GLY A 301 -14.77 2.77 -10.46
N ILE A 302 -14.13 3.80 -11.04
CA ILE A 302 -12.99 3.60 -11.95
C ILE A 302 -11.69 3.26 -11.23
N TYR A 303 -11.35 3.94 -10.12
CA TYR A 303 -10.09 3.70 -9.40
C TYR A 303 -10.10 2.32 -8.76
N THR A 304 -11.21 1.99 -8.06
CA THR A 304 -11.40 0.68 -7.45
C THR A 304 -11.34 -0.43 -8.49
N LYS A 305 -12.11 -0.34 -9.59
CA LYS A 305 -12.12 -1.38 -10.63
C LYS A 305 -10.80 -1.51 -11.36
N THR A 306 -10.13 -0.39 -11.65
CA THR A 306 -8.82 -0.41 -12.33
C THR A 306 -7.76 -1.01 -11.43
N PHE A 307 -7.72 -0.60 -10.15
CA PHE A 307 -6.83 -1.18 -9.14
C PHE A 307 -7.07 -2.67 -8.99
N LEU A 308 -8.32 -3.10 -8.81
CA LEU A 308 -8.69 -4.51 -8.74
C LEU A 308 -8.24 -5.29 -9.98
N THR A 309 -8.60 -4.80 -11.17
CA THR A 309 -8.27 -5.49 -12.43
C THR A 309 -6.76 -5.55 -12.66
N ALA A 310 -6.02 -4.49 -12.30
CA ALA A 310 -4.56 -4.45 -12.39
C ALA A 310 -3.90 -5.38 -11.36
N LEU A 311 -4.35 -5.32 -10.10
CA LEU A 311 -3.89 -6.18 -9.02
C LEU A 311 -4.14 -7.66 -9.34
N MET A 312 -5.23 -7.97 -10.04
CA MET A 312 -5.58 -9.34 -10.42
C MET A 312 -4.85 -9.85 -11.66
N SER A 313 -4.09 -9.02 -12.36
CA SER A 313 -3.36 -9.43 -13.57
C SER A 313 -2.19 -10.36 -13.22
N ASP A 314 -2.04 -11.48 -13.93
CA ASP A 314 -0.89 -12.38 -13.78
C ASP A 314 0.45 -11.68 -14.05
N ASP A 315 0.43 -10.61 -14.85
CA ASP A 315 1.59 -9.78 -15.19
C ASP A 315 1.89 -8.69 -14.14
N ALA A 316 1.11 -8.59 -13.06
CA ALA A 316 1.39 -7.63 -12.00
C ALA A 316 2.59 -8.09 -11.16
N VAL A 317 3.79 -7.66 -11.58
CA VAL A 317 5.07 -8.09 -11.00
C VAL A 317 5.52 -7.21 -9.82
N THR A 318 5.12 -5.93 -9.77
CA THR A 318 5.73 -4.97 -8.83
C THR A 318 4.73 -3.99 -8.24
N PHE A 319 4.66 -3.94 -6.92
CA PHE A 319 4.07 -2.84 -6.15
C PHE A 319 4.86 -2.66 -4.85
N ASP A 320 4.84 -1.44 -4.31
CA ASP A 320 5.41 -1.12 -3.00
C ASP A 320 4.62 -1.85 -1.90
N ILE A 321 5.24 -2.88 -1.33
CA ILE A 321 4.63 -3.76 -0.34
C ILE A 321 4.35 -3.03 0.96
N GLU A 322 5.32 -2.28 1.50
CA GLU A 322 5.17 -1.49 2.72
C GLU A 322 3.96 -0.56 2.60
N LYS A 323 3.86 0.13 1.45
CA LYS A 323 2.74 1.04 1.21
C LYS A 323 1.40 0.33 1.12
N ILE A 324 1.32 -0.80 0.44
CA ILE A 324 0.09 -1.60 0.35
C ILE A 324 -0.34 -2.14 1.72
N VAL A 325 0.61 -2.62 2.54
CA VAL A 325 0.33 -3.08 3.92
C VAL A 325 -0.25 -1.94 4.76
N GLN A 326 0.31 -0.73 4.67
CA GLN A 326 -0.20 0.44 5.40
C GLN A 326 -1.61 0.87 4.94
N LEU A 327 -1.90 0.76 3.64
CA LEU A 327 -3.20 1.12 3.06
C LEU A 327 -4.28 0.05 3.29
N TYR A 328 -3.90 -1.17 3.70
CA TYR A 328 -4.82 -2.30 3.80
C TYR A 328 -6.11 -2.01 4.58
N PRO A 329 -6.11 -1.32 5.74
CA PRO A 329 -7.35 -1.09 6.48
C PRO A 329 -8.38 -0.32 5.65
N SER A 330 -7.95 0.69 4.90
CA SER A 330 -8.82 1.47 4.01
C SER A 330 -9.24 0.66 2.78
N LEU A 331 -8.34 -0.15 2.24
CA LEU A 331 -8.65 -1.03 1.11
C LEU A 331 -9.66 -2.12 1.52
N ALA A 332 -9.53 -2.68 2.71
CA ALA A 332 -10.37 -3.78 3.19
C ALA A 332 -11.86 -3.39 3.25
N ASP A 333 -12.17 -2.13 3.54
CA ASP A 333 -13.54 -1.60 3.55
C ASP A 333 -14.17 -1.51 2.14
N ILE A 334 -13.34 -1.51 1.09
CA ILE A 334 -13.76 -1.34 -0.31
C ILE A 334 -13.76 -2.70 -1.04
N LEU A 335 -12.81 -3.56 -0.71
CA LEU A 335 -12.57 -4.83 -1.37
C LEU A 335 -13.59 -5.91 -0.94
N SER A 336 -14.03 -6.74 -1.89
CA SER A 336 -14.78 -7.95 -1.54
C SER A 336 -13.89 -8.97 -0.83
N ASP A 337 -14.49 -9.91 -0.08
CA ASP A 337 -13.74 -10.99 0.59
C ASP A 337 -12.82 -11.77 -0.36
N ASN A 338 -13.29 -12.02 -1.59
CA ASN A 338 -12.49 -12.68 -2.62
C ASN A 338 -11.27 -11.84 -3.02
N ASP A 339 -11.44 -10.53 -3.18
CA ASP A 339 -10.35 -9.63 -3.56
C ASP A 339 -9.35 -9.45 -2.42
N ARG A 340 -9.83 -9.34 -1.17
CA ARG A 340 -8.99 -9.34 0.03
C ARG A 340 -8.14 -10.60 0.12
N LYS A 341 -8.75 -11.78 -0.01
CA LYS A 341 -8.04 -13.07 0.00
C LYS A 341 -6.94 -13.14 -1.07
N LYS A 342 -7.21 -12.64 -2.27
CA LYS A 342 -6.23 -12.61 -3.38
C LYS A 342 -5.09 -11.63 -3.12
N LEU A 343 -5.38 -10.42 -2.64
CA LEU A 343 -4.36 -9.44 -2.24
C LEU A 343 -3.45 -10.03 -1.16
N LEU A 344 -4.04 -10.64 -0.13
CA LEU A 344 -3.31 -11.28 0.96
C LEU A 344 -2.44 -12.45 0.48
N SER A 345 -2.90 -13.22 -0.51
CA SER A 345 -2.12 -14.29 -1.10
C SER A 345 -0.87 -13.76 -1.81
N ARG A 346 -1.01 -12.65 -2.56
CA ARG A 346 0.14 -11.99 -3.21
C ARG A 346 1.11 -11.38 -2.21
N LEU A 347 0.61 -10.76 -1.14
CA LEU A 347 1.46 -10.23 -0.08
C LEU A 347 2.22 -11.36 0.65
N ALA A 348 1.60 -12.53 0.82
CA ALA A 348 2.24 -13.69 1.43
C ALA A 348 3.44 -14.21 0.63
N ASP A 349 3.39 -14.14 -0.71
CA ASP A 349 4.52 -14.50 -1.57
C ASP A 349 5.77 -13.64 -1.30
N SER A 350 5.56 -12.43 -0.76
CA SER A 350 6.60 -11.49 -0.38
C SER A 350 6.79 -11.35 1.14
N ALA A 351 6.36 -12.34 1.93
CA ALA A 351 6.46 -12.28 3.40
C ALA A 351 7.88 -11.98 3.92
N GLY A 352 8.92 -12.49 3.24
CA GLY A 352 10.31 -12.18 3.58
C GLY A 352 10.66 -10.70 3.43
N GLU A 353 10.18 -10.06 2.35
CA GLU A 353 10.37 -8.63 2.12
C GLU A 353 9.57 -7.78 3.12
N ILE A 354 8.34 -8.19 3.45
CA ILE A 354 7.55 -7.56 4.51
C ILE A 354 8.33 -7.54 5.83
N ILE A 355 8.87 -8.70 6.23
CA ILE A 355 9.65 -8.83 7.47
C ILE A 355 10.88 -7.93 7.43
N ASP A 356 11.60 -7.89 6.31
CA ASP A 356 12.79 -7.07 6.16
C ASP A 356 12.50 -5.56 6.24
N GLN A 357 11.38 -5.11 5.69
CA GLN A 357 10.91 -3.72 5.77
C GLN A 357 10.37 -3.37 7.17
N HIS A 358 9.87 -4.36 7.92
CA HIS A 358 9.18 -4.20 9.21
C HIS A 358 9.88 -4.90 10.38
N ARG A 359 11.21 -4.78 10.50
CA ARG A 359 11.94 -5.40 11.62
C ARG A 359 11.72 -4.70 12.97
N ASP A 360 11.95 -5.46 14.04
CA ASP A 360 11.87 -4.99 15.44
C ASP A 360 10.50 -4.36 15.76
N VAL A 361 10.48 -3.16 16.33
CA VAL A 361 9.22 -2.46 16.67
C VAL A 361 8.36 -2.13 15.45
N LYS A 362 8.96 -2.04 14.25
CA LYS A 362 8.20 -1.75 13.03
C LYS A 362 7.31 -2.90 12.59
N ILE A 363 7.51 -4.12 13.13
CA ILE A 363 6.64 -5.27 12.84
C ILE A 363 5.19 -4.98 13.27
N LEU A 364 5.01 -4.09 14.25
CA LEU A 364 3.71 -3.66 14.74
C LEU A 364 3.04 -2.59 13.85
N LEU A 365 3.71 -2.09 12.80
CA LEU A 365 3.07 -1.22 11.80
C LEU A 365 2.22 -2.01 10.80
N ILE A 366 2.37 -3.35 10.79
CA ILE A 366 1.47 -4.22 10.03
C ILE A 366 0.09 -4.14 10.70
N PRO A 367 -0.99 -3.80 9.97
CA PRO A 367 -2.30 -3.67 10.60
C PRO A 367 -2.82 -5.00 11.17
N VAL A 368 -3.37 -4.97 12.40
CA VAL A 368 -3.95 -6.17 13.03
C VAL A 368 -5.15 -6.72 12.22
N SER A 369 -5.92 -5.84 11.56
CA SER A 369 -7.01 -6.24 10.67
C SER A 369 -6.53 -7.08 9.47
N LEU A 370 -5.36 -6.75 8.93
CA LEU A 370 -4.73 -7.53 7.87
C LEU A 370 -4.36 -8.94 8.35
N LEU A 371 -3.88 -9.07 9.59
CA LEU A 371 -3.53 -10.36 10.19
C LEU A 371 -4.78 -11.21 10.48
N HIS A 372 -5.86 -10.59 10.96
CA HIS A 372 -7.16 -11.25 11.13
C HIS A 372 -7.69 -11.77 9.81
N ASP A 373 -7.77 -10.93 8.77
CA ASP A 373 -8.28 -11.36 7.46
C ASP A 373 -7.40 -12.47 6.85
N ALA A 374 -6.07 -12.38 6.97
CA ALA A 374 -5.17 -13.44 6.52
C ALA A 374 -5.47 -14.78 7.18
N LYS A 375 -5.81 -14.76 8.47
CA LYS A 375 -6.18 -15.95 9.22
C LYS A 375 -7.58 -16.44 8.87
N ASP A 376 -8.58 -15.56 8.86
CA ASP A 376 -9.99 -15.87 8.59
C ASP A 376 -10.18 -16.46 7.18
N PHE A 377 -9.40 -15.98 6.21
CA PHE A 377 -9.40 -16.49 4.85
C PHE A 377 -8.48 -17.70 4.63
N GLU A 378 -7.77 -18.15 5.67
CA GLU A 378 -6.81 -19.26 5.67
C GLU A 378 -5.71 -19.09 4.61
N VAL A 379 -5.16 -17.88 4.48
CA VAL A 379 -4.10 -17.58 3.52
C VAL A 379 -2.76 -18.08 4.07
N GLY A 380 -2.14 -19.04 3.37
CA GLY A 380 -0.81 -19.54 3.70
C GLY A 380 0.29 -18.47 3.54
N GLY A 381 1.44 -18.67 4.20
CA GLY A 381 2.60 -17.78 4.06
C GLY A 381 2.70 -16.63 5.08
N TRP A 382 1.68 -16.42 5.91
CA TRP A 382 1.68 -15.39 6.97
C TRP A 382 2.31 -15.83 8.31
N ASN A 383 2.59 -17.14 8.48
CA ASN A 383 3.20 -17.68 9.70
C ASN A 383 4.54 -17.02 10.07
N PRO A 384 5.47 -16.76 9.13
CA PRO A 384 6.73 -16.09 9.44
C PRO A 384 6.54 -14.69 10.06
N ILE A 385 5.56 -13.92 9.57
CA ILE A 385 5.25 -12.60 10.13
C ILE A 385 4.74 -12.74 11.57
N SER A 386 3.87 -13.73 11.83
CA SER A 386 3.41 -14.03 13.19
C SER A 386 4.55 -14.52 14.11
N GLU A 387 5.56 -15.21 13.58
CA GLU A 387 6.76 -15.57 14.35
C GLU A 387 7.60 -14.35 14.73
N GLU A 388 7.78 -13.38 13.82
CA GLU A 388 8.50 -12.15 14.13
C GLU A 388 7.78 -11.28 15.17
N ILE A 389 6.44 -11.17 15.10
CA ILE A 389 5.65 -10.50 16.14
C ILE A 389 5.84 -11.20 17.49
N ARG A 390 5.84 -12.54 17.53
CA ARG A 390 6.10 -13.31 18.76
C ARG A 390 7.52 -13.11 19.28
N LYS A 391 8.53 -13.04 18.40
CA LYS A 391 9.92 -12.72 18.78
C LYS A 391 10.03 -11.33 19.38
N TYR A 392 9.35 -10.34 18.80
CA TYR A 392 9.28 -8.98 19.35
C TYR A 392 8.83 -9.01 20.82
N PHE A 393 7.65 -9.60 21.11
CA PHE A 393 7.14 -9.68 22.49
C PHE A 393 8.02 -10.52 23.42
N SER A 394 8.68 -11.55 22.89
CA SER A 394 9.57 -12.40 23.68
C SER A 394 10.87 -11.72 24.10
N ASN A 395 11.30 -10.70 23.35
CA ASN A 395 12.55 -9.98 23.58
C ASN A 395 12.37 -8.68 24.37
N LEU A 396 11.14 -8.32 24.74
CA LEU A 396 10.88 -7.12 25.52
C LEU A 396 11.50 -7.21 26.92
N ASP A 397 12.19 -6.14 27.32
CA ASP A 397 12.62 -5.94 28.70
C ASP A 397 11.49 -5.37 29.58
N GLU A 398 11.74 -5.26 30.88
CA GLU A 398 10.74 -4.74 31.83
C GLU A 398 10.27 -3.32 31.46
N SER A 399 11.19 -2.45 31.02
CA SER A 399 10.87 -1.06 30.69
C SER A 399 9.97 -0.95 29.45
N SER A 400 10.23 -1.80 28.46
CA SER A 400 9.45 -1.88 27.23
C SER A 400 8.06 -2.47 27.51
N TRP A 401 7.97 -3.50 28.36
CA TRP A 401 6.68 -4.00 28.82
C TRP A 401 5.85 -2.95 29.57
N LYS A 402 6.48 -2.14 30.44
CA LYS A 402 5.80 -1.02 31.10
C LYS A 402 5.25 -0.02 30.09
N ASN A 403 5.97 0.27 29.01
CA ASN A 403 5.49 1.15 27.94
C ASN A 403 4.29 0.54 27.20
N VAL A 404 4.37 -0.74 26.83
CA VAL A 404 3.29 -1.47 26.14
C VAL A 404 2.01 -1.45 26.98
N LEU A 405 2.12 -1.81 28.27
CA LEU A 405 0.96 -1.88 29.17
C LEU A 405 0.34 -0.50 29.43
N ASN A 406 1.14 0.57 29.53
CA ASN A 406 0.64 1.89 29.89
C ASN A 406 -0.07 2.63 28.76
N ASN A 407 0.39 2.53 27.51
CA ASN A 407 -0.05 3.46 26.45
C ASN A 407 -0.06 2.91 25.01
N ASP A 408 0.20 1.62 24.76
CA ASP A 408 0.37 1.12 23.38
C ASP A 408 -0.78 0.20 22.94
N GLU A 409 -1.87 0.80 22.45
CA GLU A 409 -3.02 0.06 21.89
C GLU A 409 -2.65 -0.82 20.70
N VAL A 410 -1.68 -0.39 19.88
CA VAL A 410 -1.24 -1.14 18.69
C VAL A 410 -0.52 -2.42 19.12
N ALA A 411 0.44 -2.31 20.04
CA ALA A 411 1.13 -3.47 20.58
C ALA A 411 0.17 -4.42 21.31
N LEU A 412 -0.77 -3.90 22.11
CA LEU A 412 -1.76 -4.72 22.79
C LEU A 412 -2.71 -5.42 21.81
N GLY A 413 -3.11 -4.77 20.71
CA GLY A 413 -3.87 -5.39 19.62
C GLY A 413 -3.14 -6.56 18.97
N HIS A 414 -1.85 -6.39 18.67
CA HIS A 414 -1.01 -7.46 18.14
C HIS A 414 -0.82 -8.61 19.12
N LEU A 415 -0.61 -8.30 20.40
CA LEU A 415 -0.47 -9.31 21.45
C LEU A 415 -1.76 -10.12 21.59
N ALA A 416 -2.92 -9.45 21.62
CA ALA A 416 -4.22 -10.10 21.68
C ALA A 416 -4.43 -11.06 20.49
N PHE A 417 -4.11 -10.60 19.26
CA PHE A 417 -4.14 -11.46 18.08
C PHE A 417 -3.23 -12.69 18.24
N GLN A 418 -1.96 -12.51 18.61
CA GLN A 418 -1.03 -13.65 18.76
C GLN A 418 -1.49 -14.67 19.81
N VAL A 419 -2.09 -14.18 20.89
CA VAL A 419 -2.55 -15.01 21.99
C VAL A 419 -3.82 -15.78 21.61
N GLN A 420 -4.86 -15.07 21.18
CA GLN A 420 -6.18 -15.65 20.88
C GLN A 420 -6.14 -16.53 19.64
N GLU A 421 -5.44 -16.05 18.61
CA GLU A 421 -5.49 -16.66 17.30
C GLU A 421 -4.29 -17.61 17.06
N ASN A 422 -3.11 -17.34 17.62
CA ASN A 422 -1.92 -18.17 17.37
C ASN A 422 -1.42 -18.95 18.59
N GLY A 423 -2.13 -18.89 19.72
CA GLY A 423 -1.78 -19.62 20.94
C GLY A 423 -0.40 -19.24 21.50
N PHE A 424 -0.04 -17.95 21.42
CA PHE A 424 1.24 -17.47 21.94
C PHE A 424 1.27 -17.45 23.48
N ASP A 425 2.17 -18.24 24.06
CA ASP A 425 2.48 -18.18 25.50
C ASP A 425 3.40 -17.00 25.82
N ILE A 426 2.91 -16.02 26.58
CA ILE A 426 3.68 -14.81 26.89
C ILE A 426 4.84 -15.11 27.86
N PRO A 427 6.09 -14.71 27.56
CA PRO A 427 7.23 -14.92 28.47
C PRO A 427 7.13 -14.09 29.75
N VAL A 428 7.23 -14.78 30.89
CA VAL A 428 6.87 -14.18 32.20
C VAL A 428 8.04 -13.48 32.90
N SER A 429 9.28 -13.77 32.54
CA SER A 429 10.46 -13.24 33.25
C SER A 429 10.52 -11.71 33.28
N SER A 430 10.32 -11.07 32.13
CA SER A 430 10.38 -9.61 31.98
C SER A 430 9.01 -8.94 32.14
N LEU A 431 7.92 -9.67 31.81
CA LEU A 431 6.55 -9.17 31.95
C LEU A 431 6.14 -9.05 33.41
N ARG A 432 6.48 -10.02 34.27
CA ARG A 432 5.94 -10.12 35.64
C ARG A 432 6.13 -8.85 36.46
N PRO A 433 7.33 -8.25 36.59
CA PRO A 433 7.50 -7.02 37.37
C PRO A 433 6.73 -5.84 36.76
N ALA A 434 6.72 -5.71 35.43
CA ALA A 434 5.98 -4.67 34.72
C ALA A 434 4.46 -4.81 34.93
N LEU A 435 3.93 -6.02 34.81
CA LEU A 435 2.52 -6.34 35.02
C LEU A 435 2.10 -6.09 36.47
N LEU A 436 2.89 -6.49 37.45
CA LEU A 436 2.59 -6.23 38.86
C LEU A 436 2.51 -4.74 39.15
N SER A 437 3.51 -3.97 38.69
CA SER A 437 3.53 -2.51 38.80
C SER A 437 2.32 -1.85 38.11
N PHE A 438 1.88 -2.40 36.98
CA PHE A 438 0.70 -1.91 36.27
C PHE A 438 -0.58 -2.19 37.04
N LEU A 439 -0.77 -3.42 37.52
CA LEU A 439 -1.95 -3.82 38.28
C LEU A 439 -2.09 -3.04 39.60
N THR A 440 -0.99 -2.81 40.33
CA THR A 440 -1.00 -1.99 41.55
C THR A 440 -1.22 -0.51 41.24
N GLY A 441 -0.59 0.01 40.19
CA GLY A 441 -0.79 1.40 39.75
C GLY A 441 -2.23 1.70 39.35
N VAL A 442 -2.97 0.73 38.79
CA VAL A 442 -4.41 0.85 38.55
C VAL A 442 -5.19 0.94 39.86
N LEU A 443 -4.86 0.10 40.86
CA LEU A 443 -5.51 0.14 42.17
C LEU A 443 -5.24 1.44 42.95
N GLU A 444 -4.04 1.99 42.82
CA GLU A 444 -3.63 3.27 43.41
C GLU A 444 -4.24 4.47 42.69
N GLY A 445 -4.79 4.28 41.49
CA GLY A 445 -5.30 5.34 40.63
C GLY A 445 -4.19 6.16 39.95
N GLU A 446 -2.95 5.70 39.99
CA GLU A 446 -1.81 6.30 39.28
C GLU A 446 -1.85 6.02 37.77
N VAL A 447 -2.44 4.88 37.39
CA VAL A 447 -2.60 4.46 35.99
C VAL A 447 -4.05 4.66 35.56
N SER A 448 -4.25 5.50 34.54
CA SER A 448 -5.53 5.65 33.85
C SER A 448 -5.50 4.88 32.54
N VAL A 449 -6.28 3.79 32.47
CA VAL A 449 -6.36 2.95 31.27
C VAL A 449 -7.23 3.64 30.21
N LYS A 450 -6.58 4.12 29.15
CA LYS A 450 -7.22 4.83 28.02
C LYS A 450 -7.54 3.95 26.82
N VAL A 451 -7.05 2.72 26.82
CA VAL A 451 -7.18 1.75 25.73
C VAL A 451 -8.38 0.84 25.98
N SER A 452 -8.94 0.23 24.92
CA SER A 452 -10.05 -0.72 24.99
C SER A 452 -9.83 -1.81 26.05
N GLU A 453 -10.77 -1.94 26.99
CA GLU A 453 -10.73 -2.93 28.09
C GLU A 453 -10.52 -4.37 27.59
N LYS A 454 -11.12 -4.68 26.44
CA LYS A 454 -11.05 -6.02 25.82
C LYS A 454 -9.63 -6.43 25.47
N LEU A 455 -8.71 -5.49 25.25
CA LEU A 455 -7.32 -5.83 24.92
C LEU A 455 -6.54 -6.26 26.17
N PHE A 456 -6.90 -5.75 27.36
CA PHE A 456 -6.21 -6.06 28.61
C PHE A 456 -6.68 -7.32 29.30
N SER A 457 -7.96 -7.71 29.14
CA SER A 457 -8.52 -8.89 29.79
C SER A 457 -7.73 -10.18 29.51
N HIS A 458 -7.05 -10.24 28.36
CA HIS A 458 -6.28 -11.41 27.94
C HIS A 458 -4.88 -11.46 28.54
N VAL A 459 -4.23 -10.34 28.82
CA VAL A 459 -2.79 -10.33 29.17
C VAL A 459 -2.45 -11.17 30.40
N PRO A 460 -3.15 -11.04 31.56
CA PRO A 460 -2.85 -11.88 32.72
C PRO A 460 -3.36 -13.32 32.57
N MET A 461 -4.43 -13.51 31.78
CA MET A 461 -5.14 -14.78 31.65
C MET A 461 -4.57 -15.71 30.60
N GLU A 462 -3.59 -15.27 29.83
CA GLU A 462 -2.98 -16.06 28.75
C GLU A 462 -1.51 -16.37 29.02
N ILE A 463 -1.04 -15.99 30.21
CA ILE A 463 0.20 -16.50 30.78
C ILE A 463 0.04 -17.99 31.10
N ALA A 464 1.07 -18.79 30.80
CA ALA A 464 1.14 -20.22 31.13
C ALA A 464 0.72 -20.50 32.59
N PRO A 465 -0.11 -21.54 32.86
CA PRO A 465 -0.78 -21.71 34.16
C PRO A 465 0.13 -21.68 35.40
N ALA A 466 1.30 -22.32 35.32
CA ALA A 466 2.26 -22.36 36.43
C ALA A 466 2.82 -20.96 36.77
N SER A 467 3.07 -20.15 35.75
CA SER A 467 3.58 -18.80 35.91
C SER A 467 2.47 -17.82 36.29
N ARG A 468 1.24 -18.05 35.82
CA ARG A 468 0.07 -17.27 36.23
C ARG A 468 -0.19 -17.37 37.72
N GLN A 469 -0.04 -18.57 38.30
CA GLN A 469 -0.13 -18.73 39.76
C GLN A 469 0.92 -17.88 40.50
N ARG A 470 2.16 -17.85 39.99
CA ARG A 470 3.22 -17.01 40.56
C ARG A 470 2.96 -15.51 40.43
N VAL A 471 2.30 -15.07 39.35
CA VAL A 471 1.88 -13.67 39.18
C VAL A 471 0.78 -13.33 40.19
N ARG A 472 -0.19 -14.23 40.40
CA ARG A 472 -1.24 -14.04 41.42
C ARG A 472 -0.66 -13.94 42.82
N ASP A 473 0.20 -14.88 43.20
CA ASP A 473 0.80 -14.91 44.53
C ASP A 473 1.60 -13.63 44.79
N ASP A 474 2.42 -13.18 43.84
CA ASP A 474 3.16 -11.92 43.95
C ASP A 474 2.25 -10.70 44.01
N PHE A 475 1.19 -10.65 43.20
CA PHE A 475 0.23 -9.55 43.24
C PHE A 475 -0.39 -9.43 44.64
N VAL A 476 -0.80 -10.56 45.24
CA VAL A 476 -1.33 -10.58 46.61
C VAL A 476 -0.28 -10.14 47.65
N THR A 477 1.00 -10.43 47.42
CA THR A 477 2.09 -9.91 48.25
C THR A 477 2.27 -8.40 48.06
N SER A 478 2.27 -7.89 46.83
CA SER A 478 2.39 -6.46 46.53
C SER A 478 1.26 -5.61 47.10
N LEU A 479 0.09 -6.19 47.35
CA LEU A 479 -1.02 -5.51 48.02
C LEU A 479 -0.71 -5.07 49.46
N GLU A 480 0.34 -5.59 50.11
CA GLU A 480 0.75 -5.14 51.46
C GLU A 480 1.04 -3.65 51.50
N GLU A 481 1.84 -3.18 50.54
CA GLU A 481 2.35 -1.81 50.48
C GLU A 481 1.46 -0.91 49.59
N CYS A 482 0.58 -1.50 48.79
CA CYS A 482 -0.29 -0.80 47.84
C CYS A 482 -1.39 0.01 48.55
N VAL A 483 -1.55 1.29 48.19
CA VAL A 483 -2.62 2.16 48.72
C VAL A 483 -3.80 2.16 47.76
N VAL A 484 -4.78 1.29 48.01
CA VAL A 484 -5.93 1.12 47.09
C VAL A 484 -6.95 2.24 47.27
N THR A 485 -7.34 2.87 46.15
CA THR A 485 -8.44 3.83 46.10
C THR A 485 -9.75 3.16 45.70
N SER A 486 -10.90 3.70 46.13
CA SER A 486 -12.22 3.14 45.77
C SER A 486 -12.47 3.19 44.25
N GLN A 487 -11.91 4.17 43.55
CA GLN A 487 -11.99 4.25 42.08
C GLN A 487 -11.05 3.24 41.41
N GLY A 488 -9.80 3.15 41.85
CA GLY A 488 -8.83 2.19 41.30
C GLY A 488 -9.26 0.74 41.48
N ALA A 489 -9.89 0.40 42.62
CA ALA A 489 -10.54 -0.90 42.81
C ALA A 489 -11.61 -1.17 41.75
N GLN A 490 -12.54 -0.23 41.52
CA GLN A 490 -13.57 -0.40 40.49
C GLN A 490 -12.98 -0.61 39.10
N ASP A 491 -11.97 0.19 38.74
CA ASP A 491 -11.30 0.09 37.45
C ASP A 491 -10.58 -1.25 37.29
N PHE A 492 -9.89 -1.71 38.34
CA PHE A 492 -9.26 -3.04 38.34
C PHE A 492 -10.28 -4.16 38.07
N PHE A 493 -11.41 -4.17 38.77
CA PHE A 493 -12.42 -5.23 38.60
C PHE A 493 -13.19 -5.13 37.28
N ARG A 494 -13.30 -3.93 36.71
CA ARG A 494 -13.85 -3.72 35.37
C ARG A 494 -12.91 -4.26 34.30
N ILE A 495 -11.63 -3.91 34.35
CA ILE A 495 -10.63 -4.21 33.31
C ILE A 495 -10.10 -5.65 33.43
N PHE A 496 -9.85 -6.11 34.65
CA PHE A 496 -9.21 -7.39 34.95
C PHE A 496 -10.14 -8.38 35.64
N HIS A 497 -11.43 -8.36 35.27
CA HIS A 497 -12.46 -9.20 35.89
C HIS A 497 -12.05 -10.67 36.01
N ASP A 498 -11.63 -11.29 34.91
CA ASP A 498 -11.28 -12.72 34.88
C ASP A 498 -10.05 -13.05 35.73
N PHE A 499 -9.06 -12.16 35.76
CA PHE A 499 -7.91 -12.32 36.64
C PHE A 499 -8.34 -12.20 38.11
N ALA A 500 -9.18 -11.22 38.44
CA ALA A 500 -9.68 -11.00 39.79
C ALA A 500 -10.53 -12.18 40.30
N MET A 501 -11.33 -12.80 39.42
CA MET A 501 -12.13 -14.00 39.72
C MET A 501 -11.28 -15.22 40.08
N THR A 502 -9.98 -15.19 39.78
CA THR A 502 -9.07 -16.30 40.05
C THR A 502 -8.23 -16.14 41.31
N LEU A 503 -8.44 -15.06 42.06
CA LEU A 503 -7.76 -14.82 43.35
C LEU A 503 -8.28 -15.78 44.43
N ASP A 504 -7.36 -16.39 45.16
CA ASP A 504 -7.69 -17.32 46.26
C ASP A 504 -7.84 -16.57 47.59
N PHE A 505 -9.08 -16.16 47.89
CA PHE A 505 -9.44 -15.48 49.13
C PHE A 505 -9.23 -16.33 50.39
N SER A 506 -8.92 -17.62 50.29
CA SER A 506 -8.75 -18.50 51.46
C SER A 506 -7.33 -18.47 52.04
N LYS A 507 -6.32 -18.03 51.27
CA LYS A 507 -4.91 -18.01 51.69
C LYS A 507 -4.48 -16.68 52.31
N SER A 508 -5.02 -15.57 51.80
CA SER A 508 -4.67 -14.21 52.22
C SER A 508 -5.92 -13.39 52.52
N THR A 509 -6.85 -13.99 53.28
CA THR A 509 -8.20 -13.49 53.51
C THR A 509 -8.25 -12.02 53.93
N ASP A 510 -7.66 -11.68 55.09
CA ASP A 510 -7.80 -10.35 55.68
C ASP A 510 -7.29 -9.26 54.74
N ARG A 511 -6.15 -9.49 54.08
CA ARG A 511 -5.55 -8.55 53.12
C ARG A 511 -6.41 -8.32 51.89
N LEU A 512 -6.90 -9.41 51.29
CA LEU A 512 -7.74 -9.31 50.10
C LEU A 512 -9.08 -8.63 50.41
N PHE A 513 -9.61 -8.86 51.61
CA PHE A 513 -10.80 -8.15 52.08
C PHE A 513 -10.53 -6.66 52.27
N GLU A 514 -9.46 -6.31 52.98
CA GLU A 514 -9.11 -4.93 53.27
C GLU A 514 -8.80 -4.13 51.99
N LYS A 515 -8.00 -4.70 51.09
CA LYS A 515 -7.47 -3.99 49.92
C LYS A 515 -8.42 -4.02 48.71
N LEU A 516 -9.26 -5.05 48.57
CA LEU A 516 -10.11 -5.20 47.37
C LEU A 516 -11.60 -5.23 47.69
N VAL A 517 -12.05 -6.00 48.68
CA VAL A 517 -13.49 -6.18 48.94
C VAL A 517 -14.13 -4.96 49.60
N LEU A 518 -13.49 -4.37 50.62
CA LEU A 518 -14.02 -3.18 51.30
C LEU A 518 -14.20 -1.99 50.34
N PRO A 519 -13.20 -1.61 49.52
CA PRO A 519 -13.37 -0.53 48.55
C PRO A 519 -14.50 -0.80 47.54
N LEU A 520 -14.74 -2.06 47.15
CA LEU A 520 -15.84 -2.43 46.27
C LEU A 520 -17.21 -2.27 46.94
N ILE A 521 -17.36 -2.67 48.20
CA ILE A 521 -18.60 -2.47 48.97
C ILE A 521 -18.94 -0.97 49.02
N GLU A 522 -17.94 -0.13 49.27
CA GLU A 522 -18.08 1.33 49.35
C GLU A 522 -18.39 1.99 48.00
N SER A 523 -17.87 1.43 46.90
CA SER A 523 -17.98 2.02 45.56
C SER A 523 -19.40 2.05 44.96
N ARG A 524 -20.26 1.11 45.33
CA ARG A 524 -21.64 0.95 44.84
C ARG A 524 -21.81 0.79 43.31
N SER A 525 -20.74 0.56 42.54
CA SER A 525 -20.83 0.42 41.08
C SER A 525 -21.45 -0.93 40.65
N ASP A 526 -22.06 -0.99 39.47
CA ASP A 526 -22.68 -2.22 38.98
C ASP A 526 -21.66 -3.33 38.67
N SER A 527 -20.43 -2.97 38.27
CA SER A 527 -19.33 -3.92 38.10
C SER A 527 -18.88 -4.51 39.44
N ALA A 528 -18.76 -3.68 40.48
CA ALA A 528 -18.45 -4.12 41.84
C ALA A 528 -19.53 -5.06 42.39
N ARG A 529 -20.81 -4.71 42.17
CA ARG A 529 -21.95 -5.55 42.54
C ARG A 529 -21.91 -6.90 41.82
N GLY A 530 -21.67 -6.91 40.52
CA GLY A 530 -21.57 -8.13 39.71
C GLY A 530 -20.50 -9.09 40.23
N PHE A 531 -19.30 -8.57 40.51
CA PHE A 531 -18.20 -9.37 41.08
C PHE A 531 -18.55 -9.93 42.47
N LEU A 532 -19.01 -9.06 43.39
CA LEU A 532 -19.34 -9.47 44.76
C LEU A 532 -20.45 -10.53 44.80
N GLN A 533 -21.44 -10.42 43.90
CA GLN A 533 -22.49 -11.43 43.76
C GLN A 533 -21.94 -12.76 43.22
N ALA A 534 -21.08 -12.71 42.20
CA ALA A 534 -20.50 -13.91 41.59
C ALA A 534 -19.62 -14.69 42.58
N GLN A 535 -18.90 -13.99 43.46
CA GLN A 535 -17.98 -14.57 44.45
C GLN A 535 -18.57 -14.71 45.85
N ALA A 536 -19.86 -14.40 46.04
CA ALA A 536 -20.50 -14.29 47.36
C ALA A 536 -20.27 -15.50 48.27
N LYS A 537 -20.35 -16.73 47.71
CA LYS A 537 -20.19 -17.97 48.47
C LYS A 537 -18.76 -18.14 48.98
N ASP A 538 -17.78 -17.88 48.12
CA ASP A 538 -16.36 -18.06 48.44
C ASP A 538 -15.87 -16.95 49.37
N LEU A 539 -16.33 -15.71 49.14
CA LEU A 539 -16.09 -14.57 50.03
C LEU A 539 -16.72 -14.80 51.41
N SER A 540 -17.97 -15.28 51.50
CA SER A 540 -18.61 -15.60 52.80
C SER A 540 -17.83 -16.67 53.56
N LYS A 541 -17.42 -17.74 52.88
CA LYS A 541 -16.60 -18.80 53.48
C LYS A 541 -15.24 -18.27 53.95
N ALA A 542 -14.59 -17.40 53.17
CA ALA A 542 -13.33 -16.77 53.54
C ALA A 542 -13.52 -15.83 54.74
N LEU A 543 -14.53 -14.95 54.73
CA LEU A 543 -14.88 -14.05 55.82
C LEU A 543 -15.13 -14.81 57.13
N SER A 544 -15.76 -15.99 57.10
CA SER A 544 -15.95 -16.79 58.33
C SER A 544 -14.64 -17.14 59.04
N LYS A 545 -13.54 -17.24 58.29
CA LYS A 545 -12.19 -17.56 58.76
C LYS A 545 -11.28 -16.33 58.96
N SER A 546 -11.74 -15.13 58.59
CA SER A 546 -10.99 -13.89 58.77
C SER A 546 -10.89 -13.49 60.24
N SER A 547 -9.97 -12.55 60.53
CA SER A 547 -9.89 -11.94 61.86
C SER A 547 -11.18 -11.22 62.24
N SER A 548 -11.39 -11.02 63.55
CA SER A 548 -12.53 -10.24 64.06
C SER A 548 -12.52 -8.81 63.53
N GLN A 549 -11.35 -8.21 63.41
CA GLN A 549 -11.19 -6.85 62.88
C GLN A 549 -11.72 -6.73 61.45
N THR A 550 -11.35 -7.65 60.55
CA THR A 550 -11.84 -7.64 59.17
C THR A 550 -13.36 -7.87 59.11
N LYS A 551 -13.90 -8.75 59.97
CA LYS A 551 -15.36 -8.95 60.07
C LYS A 551 -16.07 -7.66 60.47
N ASP A 552 -15.55 -6.98 61.48
CA ASP A 552 -16.12 -5.73 61.98
C ASP A 552 -16.05 -4.64 60.92
N GLN A 553 -14.94 -4.52 60.17
CA GLN A 553 -14.82 -3.57 59.06
C GLN A 553 -15.85 -3.83 57.96
N VAL A 554 -16.05 -5.09 57.55
CA VAL A 554 -17.05 -5.45 56.54
C VAL A 554 -18.47 -5.15 57.04
N VAL A 555 -18.78 -5.49 58.30
CA VAL A 555 -20.08 -5.18 58.92
C VAL A 555 -20.31 -3.67 58.98
N ASN A 556 -19.29 -2.88 59.33
CA ASN A 556 -19.39 -1.42 59.40
C ASN A 556 -19.58 -0.80 58.01
N ALA A 557 -18.86 -1.27 56.99
CA ALA A 557 -19.03 -0.81 55.61
C ALA A 557 -20.44 -1.09 55.08
N ILE A 558 -21.00 -2.28 55.38
CA ILE A 558 -22.38 -2.62 55.01
C ILE A 558 -23.38 -1.78 55.81
N SER A 559 -23.16 -1.57 57.12
CA SER A 559 -24.06 -0.76 57.94
C SER A 559 -24.07 0.71 57.48
N ALA A 560 -22.93 1.25 57.05
CA ALA A 560 -22.86 2.59 56.47
C ALA A 560 -23.69 2.74 55.17
N LEU A 561 -23.87 1.66 54.40
CA LEU A 561 -24.78 1.65 53.25
C LEU A 561 -26.25 1.65 53.69
N GLU A 562 -26.59 0.95 54.78
CA GLU A 562 -27.93 0.93 55.37
C GLU A 562 -28.33 2.31 55.91
N ASP A 563 -27.36 2.99 56.54
CA ASP A 563 -27.55 4.32 57.13
C ASP A 563 -27.50 5.46 56.09
N SER A 564 -27.17 5.15 54.83
CA SER A 564 -27.02 6.17 53.78
C SER A 564 -28.34 6.82 53.33
N GLY A 565 -29.48 6.20 53.63
CA GLY A 565 -30.82 6.68 53.24
C GLY A 565 -31.17 6.53 51.76
N GLU A 566 -30.22 6.11 50.91
CA GLU A 566 -30.47 5.82 49.49
C GLU A 566 -31.08 4.43 49.32
N MET A 567 -32.31 4.36 48.81
CA MET A 567 -33.04 3.08 48.64
C MET A 567 -32.22 2.00 47.91
N MET A 568 -31.49 2.37 46.85
CA MET A 568 -30.60 1.45 46.11
C MET A 568 -29.41 0.94 46.94
N ALA A 569 -28.87 1.78 47.84
CA ALA A 569 -27.76 1.40 48.72
C ALA A 569 -28.26 0.50 49.86
N VAL A 570 -29.43 0.79 50.42
CA VAL A 570 -30.10 -0.02 51.43
C VAL A 570 -30.46 -1.41 50.89
N ASP A 571 -31.04 -1.48 49.70
CA ASP A 571 -31.36 -2.75 49.03
C ASP A 571 -30.09 -3.57 48.74
N TRP A 572 -29.00 -2.90 48.37
CA TRP A 572 -27.71 -3.54 48.15
C TRP A 572 -27.10 -4.07 49.46
N ALA A 573 -27.16 -3.28 50.54
CA ALA A 573 -26.70 -3.69 51.86
C ALA A 573 -27.44 -4.92 52.39
N ALA A 574 -28.76 -4.97 52.21
CA ALA A 574 -29.59 -6.12 52.57
C ALA A 574 -29.18 -7.40 51.81
N LYS A 575 -28.87 -7.27 50.50
CA LYS A 575 -28.33 -8.36 49.69
C LYS A 575 -26.95 -8.81 50.20
N LEU A 576 -26.06 -7.88 50.49
CA LEU A 576 -24.73 -8.18 51.03
C LEU A 576 -24.80 -8.87 52.39
N ARG A 577 -25.65 -8.42 53.34
CA ARG A 577 -25.84 -9.11 54.63
C ARG A 577 -26.27 -10.56 54.44
N THR A 578 -27.22 -10.78 53.53
CA THR A 578 -27.71 -12.13 53.21
C THR A 578 -26.60 -13.00 52.62
N GLN A 579 -25.84 -12.45 51.68
CA GLN A 579 -24.74 -13.15 51.00
C GLN A 579 -23.58 -13.51 51.93
N PHE A 580 -23.19 -12.57 52.79
CA PHE A 580 -22.11 -12.77 53.76
C PHE A 580 -22.56 -13.51 55.03
N GLN A 581 -23.86 -13.82 55.18
CA GLN A 581 -24.45 -14.46 56.36
C GLN A 581 -24.20 -13.67 57.66
N LEU A 582 -24.33 -12.34 57.57
CA LEU A 582 -24.11 -11.45 58.69
C LEU A 582 -25.37 -11.34 59.57
N PRO A 583 -25.23 -11.02 60.87
CA PRO A 583 -26.37 -10.80 61.76
C PRO A 583 -27.33 -9.74 61.21
N ALA A 584 -28.59 -9.73 61.66
CA ALA A 584 -29.53 -8.66 61.31
C ALA A 584 -28.97 -7.27 61.74
N PRO A 585 -29.34 -6.17 61.06
CA PRO A 585 -28.95 -4.83 61.48
C PRO A 585 -29.29 -4.61 62.95
N LYS A 586 -28.41 -3.94 63.70
CA LYS A 586 -28.80 -3.45 65.03
C LYS A 586 -29.86 -2.38 64.78
N SER A 587 -31.09 -2.60 65.26
CA SER A 587 -32.14 -1.59 65.19
C SER A 587 -31.61 -0.26 65.74
N PRO A 588 -31.99 0.90 65.16
CA PRO A 588 -31.63 2.19 65.74
C PRO A 588 -32.06 2.22 67.21
N PRO A 589 -31.29 2.86 68.11
CA PRO A 589 -31.79 3.11 69.45
C PRO A 589 -33.09 3.90 69.31
N THR A 590 -34.22 3.29 69.67
CA THR A 590 -35.44 4.04 69.96
C THR A 590 -35.12 4.94 71.14
N ASP A 591 -34.84 6.21 70.86
CA ASP A 591 -34.86 7.24 71.90
C ASP A 591 -36.23 7.15 72.60
N PRO A 592 -36.26 7.09 73.94
CA PRO A 592 -37.52 7.11 74.65
C PRO A 592 -38.18 8.46 74.41
N ILE A 593 -39.36 8.42 73.82
CA ILE A 593 -40.28 9.55 73.74
C ILE A 593 -40.47 10.05 75.17
N SER A 594 -39.90 11.21 75.47
CA SER A 594 -40.18 11.97 76.69
C SER A 594 -41.66 12.35 76.69
N ALA A 595 -42.43 11.68 77.54
CA ALA A 595 -43.76 12.10 77.92
C ALA A 595 -43.63 13.09 79.09
N ASP A 596 -43.99 14.35 78.84
CA ASP A 596 -44.53 15.31 79.80
C ASP A 596 -45.45 16.22 78.96
N SER A 597 -46.76 15.93 78.95
CA SER A 597 -47.81 16.63 79.73
C SER A 597 -48.01 18.08 79.27
N GLU A 598 -49.01 18.35 78.42
CA GLU A 598 -50.41 18.70 78.77
C GLU A 598 -50.64 20.22 78.75
N ASP A 599 -51.69 20.58 78.02
CA ASP A 599 -52.56 21.76 78.12
C ASP A 599 -51.97 23.18 78.25
N GLU A 600 -52.27 24.00 77.24
CA GLU A 600 -53.18 25.12 77.51
C GLU A 600 -53.93 25.55 76.23
N ALA A 601 -55.25 25.59 76.33
CA ALA A 601 -56.17 26.06 75.31
C ALA A 601 -56.26 27.60 75.31
N LYS A 602 -56.03 28.19 74.13
CA LYS A 602 -56.74 29.31 73.42
C LYS A 602 -57.27 30.55 74.20
N PRO A 603 -57.38 31.74 73.56
CA PRO A 603 -57.52 31.98 72.11
C PRO A 603 -56.29 32.56 71.41
#